data_AF-A0AAU9HKI1-F1
#
_entry.id   AF-A0AAU9HKI1-F1
#
_cell.length_a   1.000
_cell.length_b   1.000
_cell.length_c   1.000
_cell.angle_alpha   90.00
_cell.angle_beta   90.00
_cell.angle_gamma   90.00
#
_symmetry.space_group_name_H-M   'P 1'
#
loop_
_entity.id
_entity.type
_entity.pdbx_description
1 polymer ?
#
loop_
_entity_poly.entity_id
_entity_poly.type
_entity_poly.pdbx_seq_one_letter_code
_entity_poly.pdbx_strand_id
1 'polypeptide(L)'
;MSTALPVISNLSLIRCAQQQINVIEGTILKQTSLSPEFMTLTSIDGIGNTLALTIMLETGTIKRFNSPGNFSSYCRCVKGARYSNGKKKGATNQKNGNRYLA
;
A
#
# COMPACT_ATOMS: atom_id res chain seq x y z
N MET A 1 37.17 13.44 18.48
CA MET A 1 35.91 12.73 18.84
C MET A 1 35.63 11.74 17.72
N SER A 2 35.84 10.44 17.96
CA SER A 2 35.78 9.42 16.89
C SER A 2 34.37 9.28 16.32
N THR A 3 34.20 9.66 15.06
CA THR A 3 32.96 9.53 14.27
C THR A 3 32.49 8.08 14.11
N ALA A 4 33.31 7.10 14.48
CA ALA A 4 32.98 5.67 14.44
C ALA A 4 31.87 5.27 15.44
N LEU A 5 31.85 5.82 16.65
CA LEU A 5 30.92 5.38 17.69
C LEU A 5 29.45 5.71 17.35
N PRO A 6 29.10 6.93 16.85
CA PRO A 6 27.76 7.22 16.37
C PRO A 6 27.31 6.32 15.21
N VAL A 7 28.22 6.02 14.27
CA VAL A 7 27.92 5.16 13.11
C VAL A 7 27.62 3.73 13.56
N ILE A 8 28.41 3.17 14.48
CA ILE A 8 28.21 1.82 15.02
C ILE A 8 26.89 1.74 15.80
N SER A 9 26.56 2.76 16.59
CA SER A 9 25.29 2.84 17.31
C SER A 9 24.10 2.84 16.35
N ASN A 10 24.10 3.72 15.35
CA ASN A 10 23.03 3.81 14.36
C ASN A 10 22.88 2.50 13.55
N LEU A 11 23.99 1.86 13.15
CA LEU A 11 23.95 0.57 12.47
C LEU A 11 23.29 -0.51 13.33
N SER A 12 23.56 -0.51 14.63
CA SER A 12 22.97 -1.46 15.58
C SER A 12 21.45 -1.26 15.69
N LEU A 13 21.00 0.00 15.72
CA LEU A 13 19.57 0.32 15.71
C LEU A 13 18.88 -0.11 14.41
N ILE A 14 19.50 0.14 13.25
CA ILE A 14 18.96 -0.28 11.95
C ILE A 14 18.83 -1.81 11.88
N ARG A 15 19.83 -2.55 12.35
CA ARG A 15 19.79 -4.03 12.38
C ARG A 15 18.70 -4.55 13.31
N CYS A 16 18.54 -3.94 14.48
CA CYS A 16 17.47 -4.29 15.40
C CYS A 16 16.10 -4.07 14.76
N ALA A 17 15.88 -2.91 14.14
CA ALA A 17 14.64 -2.61 13.43
C ALA A 17 14.37 -3.62 12.30
N GLN A 18 15.39 -3.96 11.50
CA GLN A 18 15.27 -4.95 10.43
C GLN A 18 14.85 -6.33 10.96
N GLN A 19 15.41 -6.76 12.09
CA GLN A 19 15.02 -8.03 12.71
C GLN A 19 13.54 -8.01 13.13
N GLN A 20 13.07 -6.91 13.73
CA GLN A 20 11.67 -6.77 14.13
C GLN A 20 10.73 -6.74 12.92
N ILE A 21 11.12 -6.06 11.84
CA ILE A 21 10.37 -6.05 10.57
C ILE A 21 10.21 -7.48 10.06
N ASN A 22 11.28 -8.26 9.99
CA ASN A 22 11.22 -9.64 9.50
C ASN A 22 10.29 -10.53 10.34
N VAL A 23 10.30 -10.36 11.66
CA VAL A 23 9.41 -11.11 12.57
C VAL A 23 7.95 -10.75 12.33
N ILE A 24 7.65 -9.45 12.18
CA ILE A 24 6.30 -8.95 11.92
C ILE A 24 5.80 -9.45 10.55
N GLU A 25 6.60 -9.27 9.50
CA GLU A 25 6.27 -9.73 8.14
C GLU A 25 6.00 -11.22 8.10
N GLY A 26 6.87 -12.03 8.73
CA GLY A 26 6.67 -13.48 8.81
C GLY A 26 5.41 -13.88 9.58
N THR A 27 5.04 -13.12 10.61
CA THR A 27 3.83 -13.38 11.40
C THR A 27 2.57 -13.05 10.61
N ILE A 28 2.55 -11.89 9.94
CA ILE A 28 1.41 -11.46 9.11
C ILE A 28 1.24 -12.42 7.93
N LEU A 29 2.32 -12.84 7.29
CA LEU A 29 2.26 -13.73 6.14
C LEU A 29 1.68 -15.10 6.51
N LYS A 30 2.02 -15.64 7.69
CA LYS A 30 1.41 -16.88 8.18
C LYS A 30 -0.10 -16.75 8.37
N GLN A 31 -0.59 -15.61 8.84
CA GLN A 31 -2.02 -15.36 9.06
C GLN A 31 -2.79 -15.11 7.75
N THR A 32 -2.14 -14.52 6.75
CA THR A 32 -2.79 -14.06 5.51
C THR A 32 -2.61 -15.00 4.32
N SER A 33 -1.60 -15.88 4.34
CA SER A 33 -1.24 -16.75 3.20
C SER A 33 -2.35 -17.68 2.71
N LEU A 34 -3.34 -17.99 3.55
CA LEU A 34 -4.48 -18.84 3.20
C LEU A 34 -5.68 -18.06 2.66
N SER A 35 -5.64 -16.72 2.64
CA SER A 35 -6.76 -15.93 2.12
C SER A 35 -6.80 -16.00 0.59
N PRO A 36 -7.98 -16.20 -0.02
CA PRO A 36 -8.12 -16.19 -1.47
C PRO A 36 -7.65 -14.89 -2.11
N GLU A 37 -7.86 -13.76 -1.44
CA GLU A 37 -7.45 -12.43 -1.88
C GLU A 37 -5.93 -12.33 -1.98
N PHE A 38 -5.21 -12.82 -0.97
CA PHE A 38 -3.75 -12.80 -0.97
C PHE A 38 -3.19 -13.65 -2.11
N MET A 39 -3.69 -14.89 -2.27
CA MET A 39 -3.23 -15.77 -3.36
C MET A 39 -3.49 -15.16 -4.74
N THR A 40 -4.67 -14.57 -4.95
CA THR A 40 -5.01 -13.89 -6.20
C THR A 40 -4.07 -12.73 -6.48
N LEU A 41 -3.77 -11.89 -5.48
CA LEU A 41 -2.85 -10.77 -5.63
C LEU A 41 -1.42 -11.25 -5.95
N THR A 42 -0.91 -12.25 -5.24
CA THR A 42 0.44 -12.79 -5.48
C THR A 42 0.59 -13.55 -6.80
N SER A 43 -0.50 -13.95 -7.45
CA SER A 43 -0.46 -14.56 -8.78
C SER A 43 -0.23 -13.57 -9.92
N ILE A 44 -0.32 -12.27 -9.64
CA ILE A 44 -0.11 -11.21 -10.63
C ILE A 44 1.39 -10.89 -10.70
N ASP A 45 1.96 -10.96 -11.90
CA ASP A 45 3.35 -10.62 -12.14
C ASP A 45 3.68 -9.20 -11.64
N GLY A 46 4.74 -9.10 -10.83
CA GLY A 46 5.17 -7.86 -10.20
C GLY A 46 4.57 -7.58 -8.82
N ILE A 47 3.58 -8.36 -8.36
CA ILE A 47 3.03 -8.23 -7.01
C ILE A 47 3.64 -9.29 -6.08
N GLY A 48 4.66 -8.88 -5.32
CA GLY A 48 5.24 -9.69 -4.24
C GLY A 48 4.44 -9.61 -2.92
N ASN A 49 4.87 -10.39 -1.93
CA ASN A 49 4.22 -10.49 -0.61
C ASN A 49 3.92 -9.13 0.04
N THR A 50 4.90 -8.22 0.06
CA THR A 50 4.74 -6.89 0.68
C THR A 50 3.66 -6.06 -0.02
N LEU A 51 3.62 -6.08 -1.35
CA LEU A 51 2.60 -5.37 -2.13
C LEU A 51 1.23 -6.02 -1.99
N ALA A 52 1.15 -7.35 -2.02
CA ALA A 52 -0.09 -8.08 -1.79
C ALA A 52 -0.68 -7.78 -0.41
N LEU A 53 0.15 -7.79 0.65
CA LEU A 53 -0.26 -7.40 2.00
C LEU A 53 -0.74 -5.96 2.05
N THR A 54 -0.01 -5.04 1.43
CA THR A 54 -0.39 -3.61 1.40
C THR A 54 -1.74 -3.44 0.72
N ILE A 55 -1.92 -4.00 -0.48
CA ILE A 55 -3.17 -3.91 -1.23
C ILE A 55 -4.32 -4.53 -0.44
N MET A 56 -4.14 -5.76 0.06
CA MET A 56 -5.19 -6.48 0.79
C MET A 56 -5.61 -5.75 2.06
N LEU A 57 -4.66 -5.34 2.90
CA LEU A 57 -4.95 -4.74 4.21
C LEU A 57 -5.49 -3.31 4.10
N GLU A 58 -4.96 -2.50 3.17
CA GLU A 58 -5.44 -1.14 2.92
C GLU A 58 -6.79 -1.11 2.19
N THR A 59 -7.07 -2.12 1.37
CA THR A 59 -8.38 -2.28 0.73
C THR A 59 -9.43 -2.75 1.74
N GLY A 60 -9.05 -3.68 2.64
CA GLY A 60 -9.98 -4.37 3.52
C GLY A 60 -11.02 -5.16 2.70
N THR A 61 -12.28 -5.12 3.12
CA THR A 61 -13.35 -5.83 2.39
C THR A 61 -13.68 -5.13 1.07
N ILE A 62 -13.40 -5.78 -0.06
CA ILE A 62 -13.66 -5.23 -1.40
C ILE A 62 -15.13 -4.85 -1.63
N LYS A 63 -16.07 -5.51 -0.95
CA LYS A 63 -17.52 -5.25 -1.03
C LYS A 63 -17.95 -3.84 -0.60
N ARG A 64 -17.08 -3.08 0.08
CA ARG A 64 -17.34 -1.67 0.43
C ARG A 64 -17.45 -0.75 -0.79
N PHE A 65 -16.98 -1.20 -1.95
CA PHE A 65 -17.01 -0.43 -3.19
C PHE A 65 -18.11 -0.95 -4.11
N ASN A 66 -19.10 -0.11 -4.40
CA ASN A 66 -20.24 -0.48 -5.26
C ASN A 66 -19.85 -0.72 -6.73
N SER A 67 -18.67 -0.26 -7.16
CA SER A 67 -18.19 -0.45 -8.53
C SER A 67 -16.65 -0.46 -8.59
N PRO A 68 -16.05 -1.08 -9.62
CA PRO A 68 -14.60 -1.00 -9.85
C PRO A 68 -14.10 0.44 -9.97
N GLY A 69 -14.87 1.33 -10.60
CA GLY A 69 -14.52 2.75 -10.73
C GLY A 69 -14.40 3.47 -9.37
N ASN A 70 -15.24 3.12 -8.40
CA ASN A 70 -15.15 3.65 -7.05
C ASN A 70 -13.87 3.19 -6.35
N PHE A 71 -13.47 1.93 -6.55
CA PHE A 71 -12.21 1.39 -6.03
C PHE A 71 -11.00 2.06 -6.71
N SER A 72 -10.99 2.19 -8.03
CA SER A 72 -9.92 2.88 -8.76
C SER A 72 -9.79 4.36 -8.36
N SER A 73 -10.91 5.04 -8.08
CA SER A 73 -10.89 6.39 -7.53
C SER A 73 -10.34 6.44 -6.10
N TYR A 74 -10.65 5.44 -5.27
CA TYR A 74 -10.10 5.34 -3.93
C TYR A 74 -8.57 5.10 -3.94
N CYS A 75 -8.08 4.28 -4.87
CA CYS A 75 -6.65 4.06 -5.08
C CYS A 75 -5.95 5.20 -5.83
N ARG A 76 -6.66 6.30 -6.15
CA ARG A 76 -6.16 7.45 -6.92
C ARG A 76 -5.63 7.10 -8.33
N CYS A 77 -5.98 5.93 -8.86
CA CYS A 77 -5.59 5.49 -10.20
C CYS A 77 -6.36 6.21 -11.33
N VAL A 78 -7.35 7.04 -10.99
CA VAL A 78 -8.13 7.83 -11.96
C VAL A 78 -8.10 9.31 -11.60
N LYS A 79 -8.01 10.17 -12.62
CA LYS A 79 -8.00 11.63 -12.45
C LYS A 79 -9.42 12.15 -12.29
N GLY A 80 -9.72 12.75 -11.14
CA GLY A 80 -10.95 13.53 -10.96
C GLY A 80 -10.96 14.78 -11.84
N ALA A 81 -12.07 15.01 -12.54
CA ALA A 81 -12.27 16.22 -13.33
C ALA A 81 -13.66 16.81 -13.11
N ARG A 82 -13.74 18.14 -13.08
CA ARG A 82 -14.99 18.88 -12.99
C ARG A 82 -15.35 19.38 -14.38
N TYR A 83 -16.52 18.98 -14.87
CA TYR A 83 -17.06 19.41 -16.17
C TYR A 83 -18.29 20.29 -15.96
N SER A 84 -18.47 21.29 -16.81
CA SER A 84 -19.68 22.12 -16.88
C SER A 84 -19.95 22.46 -18.34
N ASN A 85 -21.19 22.26 -18.78
CA ASN A 85 -21.60 22.39 -20.19
C ASN A 85 -20.63 21.67 -21.16
N GLY A 86 -20.28 20.41 -20.83
CA GLY A 86 -19.36 19.58 -21.62
C GLY A 86 -17.87 20.00 -21.58
N LYS A 87 -17.52 21.15 -21.00
CA LYS A 87 -16.14 21.66 -20.95
C LYS A 87 -15.49 21.35 -19.61
N LYS A 88 -14.23 20.92 -19.64
CA LYS A 88 -13.42 20.71 -18.42
C LYS A 88 -13.16 22.07 -17.75
N LYS A 89 -13.52 22.19 -16.48
CA LYS A 89 -13.38 23.42 -15.67
C LYS A 89 -12.30 23.32 -14.59
N GLY A 90 -11.81 22.12 -14.31
CA GLY A 90 -10.72 21.93 -13.33
C GLY A 90 -10.49 20.47 -12.97
N ALA A 91 -9.43 20.21 -12.23
CA ALA A 91 -9.25 18.94 -11.53
C ALA A 91 -10.06 18.95 -10.22
N THR A 92 -10.46 17.78 -9.76
CA THR A 92 -11.14 17.62 -8.46
C THR A 92 -10.55 16.44 -7.69
N ASN A 93 -10.67 16.46 -6.37
CA ASN A 93 -10.38 15.33 -5.48
C ASN A 93 -8.96 14.72 -5.61
N GLN A 94 -7.97 15.50 -6.05
CA GLN A 94 -6.60 15.00 -6.30
C GLN A 94 -5.92 14.40 -5.06
N LYS A 95 -6.29 14.85 -3.86
CA LYS A 95 -5.75 14.37 -2.58
C LYS A 95 -6.67 13.38 -1.86
N ASN A 96 -7.84 13.07 -2.42
CA ASN A 96 -8.80 12.16 -1.79
C ASN A 96 -8.43 10.71 -2.10
N GLY A 97 -8.87 9.77 -1.27
CA GLY A 97 -8.54 8.35 -1.40
C GLY A 97 -7.27 7.96 -0.64
N ASN A 98 -6.87 6.69 -0.76
CA ASN A 98 -5.74 6.10 -0.07
C ASN A 98 -4.43 6.37 -0.79
N ARG A 99 -3.47 6.98 -0.10
CA ARG A 99 -2.14 7.29 -0.66
C ARG A 99 -1.27 6.05 -0.81
N TYR A 100 -1.50 5.01 -0.02
CA TYR A 100 -0.69 3.79 -0.01
C TYR A 100 -1.02 2.84 -1.17
N LEU A 101 -2.08 3.12 -1.93
CA LEU A 101 -2.52 2.35 -3.10
C LEU A 101 -2.31 3.09 -4.43
N ALA A 102 -1.61 4.23 -4.40
CA ALA A 102 -1.53 5.21 -5.48
C ALA A 102 -0.13 5.32 -6.10
#